data_AF-A0A4R0GTQ0-F1
#
_entry.id   AF-A0A4R0GTQ0-F1
#
_cell.length_a   1.000
_cell.length_b   1.000
_cell.length_c   1.000
_cell.angle_alpha   90.00
_cell.angle_beta   90.00
_cell.angle_gamma   90.00
#
_symmetry.space_group_name_H-M   'P 1'
#
loop_
_entity.id
_entity.type
_entity.pdbx_description
1 polymer ?
#
loop_
_entity_poly.entity_id
_entity_poly.type
_entity_poly.pdbx_seq_one_letter_code
_entity_poly.pdbx_strand_id
1 'polypeptide(L)'
;MNNWTKYGAVLAAGVLSAGLLTGPASAQPSSTARECGLNLGSVTAGGDHREQVITADGDVADNRIVAKDLFPDVQVRLHATLRYGAAEVGGTAHQGPVIMGSTMYDSSYLTADGSGAVTERQLTRVGPGWQVYRSLDRSTYVTATTQRDTEYSLHNDGTLYRRNVTYKNGVASRQITGWQSGYRGVKAMTLISQTSTYDTFLMTLTSGKLYTARLPLAGGHIIPGVVKQVRGSTWQGFETLVAAACDNGVLLLGIDKDTGSAYLYNVGHANGTATSIKMIRKVPGSFKEPVYFHWQLFTGERLAGD
;
A
#
# COMPACT_ATOMS: atom_id res chain seq x y z
N MET A 1 -5.04 -18.49 -23.28
CA MET A 1 -5.81 -17.32 -22.79
C MET A 1 -6.39 -17.72 -21.44
N ASN A 2 -5.63 -17.54 -20.36
CA ASN A 2 -6.03 -18.04 -19.03
C ASN A 2 -6.69 -16.92 -18.22
N ASN A 3 -7.87 -17.22 -17.68
CA ASN A 3 -8.71 -16.32 -16.88
C ASN A 3 -8.08 -16.10 -15.50
N TRP A 4 -7.47 -14.94 -15.27
CA TRP A 4 -6.83 -14.54 -14.01
C TRP A 4 -7.69 -13.59 -13.15
N THR A 5 -8.98 -13.42 -13.50
CA THR A 5 -9.86 -12.40 -12.91
C THR A 5 -10.80 -12.87 -11.82
N LYS A 6 -10.54 -14.00 -11.18
CA LYS A 6 -11.33 -14.43 -10.02
C LYS A 6 -10.42 -14.61 -8.81
N TYR A 7 -10.07 -13.50 -8.18
CA TYR A 7 -9.47 -13.53 -6.85
C TYR A 7 -10.30 -12.61 -5.95
N GLY A 8 -11.11 -13.23 -5.09
CA GLY A 8 -11.90 -12.55 -4.06
C GLY A 8 -13.41 -12.68 -4.21
N ALA A 9 -13.96 -13.82 -3.77
CA ALA A 9 -15.19 -13.91 -2.96
C ALA A 9 -15.59 -15.39 -2.81
N VAL A 10 -15.06 -16.07 -1.79
CA VAL A 10 -15.74 -17.26 -1.27
C VAL A 10 -16.76 -16.78 -0.26
N LEU A 11 -17.99 -16.51 -0.73
CA LEU A 11 -19.17 -16.62 0.10
C LEU A 11 -19.52 -18.10 0.17
N ALA A 12 -19.20 -18.73 1.29
CA ALA A 12 -19.68 -20.07 1.59
C ALA A 12 -21.20 -20.01 1.85
N ALA A 13 -22.00 -20.29 0.82
CA ALA A 13 -23.39 -20.69 0.98
C ALA A 13 -23.41 -22.22 1.13
N GLY A 14 -23.59 -22.68 2.37
CA GLY A 14 -23.66 -24.09 2.72
C GLY A 14 -24.94 -24.77 2.24
N VAL A 15 -24.70 -25.90 1.58
CA VAL A 15 -25.53 -27.00 1.09
C VAL A 15 -26.60 -27.50 2.09
N LEU A 16 -27.77 -27.88 1.58
CA LEU A 16 -28.71 -28.78 2.26
C LEU A 16 -28.47 -30.22 1.78
N SER A 17 -27.68 -30.98 2.55
CA SER A 17 -27.65 -32.45 2.53
C SER A 17 -27.27 -32.94 3.93
N ALA A 18 -28.20 -33.64 4.57
CA ALA A 18 -28.11 -34.11 5.94
C ALA A 18 -27.03 -35.20 6.12
N GLY A 19 -26.28 -35.09 7.22
CA GLY A 19 -25.36 -36.11 7.72
C GLY A 19 -24.90 -35.74 9.13
N LEU A 20 -25.57 -36.29 10.14
CA LEU A 20 -25.28 -36.09 11.56
C LEU A 20 -23.97 -36.80 11.95
N LEU A 21 -22.90 -36.02 12.17
CA LEU A 21 -21.75 -36.43 12.98
C LEU A 21 -21.40 -35.29 13.94
N THR A 22 -21.76 -35.47 15.20
CA THR A 22 -21.46 -34.57 16.32
C THR A 22 -20.00 -34.74 16.76
N GLY A 23 -19.10 -33.95 16.18
CA GLY A 23 -17.78 -33.67 16.78
C GLY A 23 -17.80 -32.26 17.37
N PRO A 24 -17.06 -31.97 18.47
CA PRO A 24 -16.97 -30.62 18.99
C PRO A 24 -16.28 -29.75 17.92
N ALA A 25 -17.06 -28.88 17.28
CA ALA A 25 -16.52 -27.84 16.44
C ALA A 25 -15.69 -26.92 17.34
N SER A 26 -14.37 -26.99 17.23
CA SER A 26 -13.50 -25.96 17.78
C SER A 26 -13.87 -24.66 17.06
N ALA A 27 -14.53 -23.75 17.78
CA ALA A 27 -14.76 -22.40 17.30
C ALA A 27 -13.41 -21.80 16.90
N GLN A 28 -13.24 -21.55 15.60
CA GLN A 28 -12.08 -20.84 15.11
C GLN A 28 -12.14 -19.43 15.72
N PRO A 29 -11.10 -18.97 16.45
CA PRO A 29 -11.13 -17.65 17.06
C PRO A 29 -11.24 -16.59 15.96
N SER A 30 -12.43 -16.01 15.79
CA SER A 30 -12.68 -14.91 14.87
C SER A 30 -12.38 -13.58 15.55
N SER A 31 -11.09 -13.30 15.69
CA SER A 31 -10.46 -11.98 15.71
C SER A 31 -9.03 -12.23 16.15
N THR A 32 -8.14 -12.57 15.21
CA THR A 32 -6.71 -12.41 15.50
C THR A 32 -6.53 -10.96 15.91
N ALA A 33 -6.09 -10.73 17.14
CA ALA A 33 -5.55 -9.46 17.56
C ALA A 33 -4.62 -8.98 16.44
N ARG A 34 -4.84 -7.76 15.97
CA ARG A 34 -4.05 -7.18 14.89
C ARG A 34 -2.63 -7.07 15.42
N GLU A 35 -1.74 -8.00 15.05
CA GLU A 35 -0.34 -7.84 15.39
C GLU A 35 0.16 -6.58 14.69
N CYS A 36 0.44 -5.56 15.48
CA CYS A 36 1.03 -4.33 15.00
C CYS A 36 2.39 -4.66 14.38
N GLY A 37 2.49 -4.47 13.08
CA GLY A 37 3.70 -4.69 12.30
C GLY A 37 3.58 -3.97 10.97
N LEU A 38 4.72 -3.78 10.32
CA LEU A 38 4.81 -3.17 9.00
C LEU A 38 5.60 -4.10 8.10
N ASN A 39 4.95 -4.60 7.06
CA ASN A 39 5.60 -5.35 6.00
C ASN A 39 6.13 -4.35 4.98
N LEU A 40 7.39 -3.96 5.13
CA LEU A 40 8.05 -3.02 4.25
C LEU A 40 8.46 -3.74 2.97
N GLY A 41 7.95 -3.27 1.84
CA GLY A 41 8.41 -3.68 0.53
C GLY A 41 9.41 -2.72 -0.04
N SER A 42 10.35 -3.26 -0.81
CA SER A 42 11.25 -2.47 -1.63
C SER A 42 11.55 -3.13 -2.95
N VAL A 43 11.80 -2.31 -3.97
CA VAL A 43 12.46 -2.76 -5.19
C VAL A 43 13.93 -2.44 -5.09
N THR A 44 14.79 -3.46 -5.16
CA THR A 44 16.25 -3.26 -5.10
C THR A 44 16.78 -2.61 -6.38
N ALA A 45 18.02 -2.13 -6.36
CA ALA A 45 18.66 -1.62 -7.58
C ALA A 45 18.75 -2.67 -8.70
N GLY A 46 18.89 -3.96 -8.33
CA GLY A 46 18.86 -5.11 -9.24
C GLY A 46 17.45 -5.58 -9.62
N GLY A 47 16.41 -4.85 -9.21
CA GLY A 47 15.03 -5.18 -9.60
C GLY A 47 14.39 -6.33 -8.83
N ASP A 48 14.97 -6.73 -7.69
CA ASP A 48 14.35 -7.71 -6.79
C ASP A 48 13.20 -7.06 -6.01
N HIS A 49 12.19 -7.86 -5.68
CA HIS A 49 11.29 -7.55 -4.58
C HIS A 49 11.84 -8.12 -3.27
N ARG A 50 11.96 -7.24 -2.30
CA ARG A 50 12.39 -7.56 -0.95
C ARG A 50 11.29 -7.21 0.04
N GLU A 51 11.18 -8.03 1.07
CA GLU A 51 10.30 -7.82 2.22
C GLU A 51 11.14 -7.69 3.48
N GLN A 52 10.80 -6.71 4.31
CA GLN A 52 11.28 -6.60 5.68
C GLN A 52 10.07 -6.49 6.61
N VAL A 53 9.95 -7.41 7.56
CA VAL A 53 8.90 -7.39 8.57
C VAL A 53 9.40 -6.60 9.77
N ILE A 54 8.85 -5.41 9.99
CA ILE A 54 9.20 -4.52 11.09
C ILE A 54 8.11 -4.65 12.17
N THR A 55 8.50 -5.08 13.36
CA THR A 55 7.60 -5.26 14.51
C THR A 55 7.14 -3.91 15.08
N ALA A 56 6.08 -3.91 15.91
CA ALA A 56 5.62 -2.73 16.63
C ALA A 56 6.72 -2.04 17.46
N ASP A 57 7.67 -2.81 18.00
CA ASP A 57 8.80 -2.30 18.79
C ASP A 57 9.97 -1.84 17.90
N GLY A 58 9.87 -2.02 16.59
CA GLY A 58 10.81 -1.55 15.58
C GLY A 58 12.03 -2.44 15.34
N ASP A 59 11.98 -3.69 15.79
CA ASP A 59 12.94 -4.72 15.36
C ASP A 59 12.53 -5.28 14.00
N VAL A 60 13.54 -5.65 13.19
CA VAL A 60 13.35 -6.33 11.90
C VAL A 60 13.30 -7.83 12.18
N ALA A 61 12.08 -8.39 12.19
CA ALA A 61 11.83 -9.81 12.49
C ALA A 61 12.16 -10.73 11.30
N ASP A 62 11.96 -10.24 10.08
CA ASP A 62 12.32 -10.95 8.85
C ASP A 62 12.84 -9.97 7.80
N ASN A 63 13.69 -10.47 6.92
CA ASN A 63 14.32 -9.72 5.85
C ASN A 63 14.76 -10.67 4.74
N ARG A 64 14.01 -10.69 3.63
CA ARG A 64 14.18 -11.67 2.56
C ARG A 64 13.89 -11.13 1.18
N ILE A 65 14.47 -11.77 0.17
CA ILE A 65 14.10 -11.57 -1.23
C ILE A 65 12.87 -12.43 -1.53
N VAL A 66 11.76 -11.77 -1.83
CA VAL A 66 10.48 -12.41 -2.18
C VAL A 66 10.49 -12.86 -3.63
N ALA A 67 11.01 -12.02 -4.53
CA ALA A 67 11.15 -12.34 -5.94
C ALA A 67 12.45 -11.75 -6.48
N LYS A 68 13.32 -12.61 -6.99
CA LYS A 68 14.60 -12.22 -7.57
C LYS A 68 14.46 -11.78 -9.03
N ASP A 69 15.20 -10.75 -9.45
CA ASP A 69 15.28 -10.25 -10.83
C ASP A 69 13.88 -10.02 -11.47
N LEU A 70 12.93 -9.54 -10.65
CA LEU A 70 11.54 -9.39 -11.06
C LEU A 70 11.38 -8.29 -12.11
N PHE A 71 12.15 -7.22 -11.95
CA PHE A 71 12.17 -6.09 -12.86
C PHE A 71 13.57 -5.85 -13.43
N PRO A 72 13.69 -5.17 -14.58
CA PRO A 72 14.99 -4.74 -15.06
C PRO A 72 15.65 -3.76 -14.07
N ASP A 73 16.96 -3.89 -13.92
CA ASP A 73 17.80 -3.06 -13.06
C ASP A 73 17.55 -1.57 -13.25
N VAL A 74 17.40 -0.85 -12.13
CA VAL A 74 17.32 0.62 -12.07
C VAL A 74 16.15 1.23 -12.87
N GLN A 75 15.19 0.44 -13.36
CA GLN A 75 14.06 0.98 -14.14
C GLN A 75 12.85 1.37 -13.31
N VAL A 76 12.65 0.75 -12.14
CA VAL A 76 11.49 1.03 -11.29
C VAL A 76 11.65 2.38 -10.61
N ARG A 77 10.67 3.26 -10.83
CA ARG A 77 10.64 4.61 -10.25
C ARG A 77 9.63 4.75 -9.12
N LEU A 78 8.48 4.10 -9.24
CA LEU A 78 7.40 4.14 -8.27
C LEU A 78 6.72 2.78 -8.23
N HIS A 79 6.27 2.39 -7.04
CA HIS A 79 5.47 1.19 -6.81
C HIS A 79 4.41 1.55 -5.77
N ALA A 80 3.14 1.23 -6.02
CA ALA A 80 2.12 1.45 -5.01
C ALA A 80 2.16 0.36 -3.92
N THR A 81 1.26 0.43 -2.95
CA THR A 81 0.95 -0.72 -2.10
C THR A 81 0.75 -2.00 -2.93
N LEU A 82 1.49 -3.05 -2.59
CA LEU A 82 1.47 -4.36 -3.25
C LEU A 82 0.60 -5.30 -2.45
N ARG A 83 -0.40 -5.92 -3.09
CA ARG A 83 -1.27 -6.88 -2.41
C ARG A 83 -0.73 -8.29 -2.54
N TYR A 84 -0.87 -9.10 -1.49
CA TYR A 84 -0.39 -10.48 -1.51
C TYR A 84 -1.21 -11.46 -0.67
N GLY A 85 -1.09 -12.75 -0.94
CA GLY A 85 -1.71 -13.81 -0.16
C GLY A 85 -1.80 -15.13 -0.91
N ALA A 86 -2.42 -16.13 -0.30
CA ALA A 86 -2.54 -17.46 -0.89
C ALA A 86 -3.22 -17.42 -2.27
N ALA A 87 -2.63 -18.09 -3.25
CA ALA A 87 -3.19 -18.26 -4.59
C ALA A 87 -4.08 -19.53 -4.66
N GLU A 88 -5.12 -19.50 -5.50
CA GLU A 88 -6.00 -20.67 -5.72
C GLU A 88 -5.24 -21.89 -6.27
N VAL A 89 -4.20 -21.64 -7.06
CA VAL A 89 -3.34 -22.67 -7.67
C VAL A 89 -2.19 -23.12 -6.75
N GLY A 90 -2.19 -22.67 -5.49
CA GLY A 90 -1.09 -22.90 -4.54
C GLY A 90 -0.01 -21.81 -4.61
N GLY A 91 0.72 -21.67 -3.50
CA GLY A 91 1.73 -20.61 -3.32
C GLY A 91 1.14 -19.25 -2.94
N THR A 92 1.95 -18.21 -3.07
CA THR A 92 1.61 -16.83 -2.72
C THR A 92 1.59 -15.96 -3.96
N ALA A 93 0.43 -15.38 -4.25
CA ALA A 93 0.23 -14.41 -5.30
C ALA A 93 0.54 -13.00 -4.80
N HIS A 94 1.09 -12.19 -5.71
CA HIS A 94 1.45 -10.80 -5.47
C HIS A 94 0.95 -9.95 -6.64
N GLN A 95 0.31 -8.82 -6.34
CA GLN A 95 -0.32 -7.97 -7.36
C GLN A 95 -0.26 -6.49 -7.00
N GLY A 96 0.23 -5.65 -7.91
CA GLY A 96 0.27 -4.20 -7.71
C GLY A 96 0.79 -3.42 -8.92
N PRO A 97 0.49 -2.12 -8.98
CA PRO A 97 0.96 -1.27 -10.07
C PRO A 97 2.39 -0.80 -9.81
N VAL A 98 3.18 -0.81 -10.88
CA VAL A 98 4.57 -0.35 -10.90
C VAL A 98 4.78 0.61 -12.08
N ILE A 99 5.58 1.65 -11.86
CA ILE A 99 6.02 2.56 -12.92
C ILE A 99 7.49 2.28 -13.20
N MET A 100 7.77 1.85 -14.43
CA MET A 100 9.12 1.64 -14.97
C MET A 100 9.39 2.67 -16.06
N GLY A 101 10.42 3.50 -15.85
CA GLY A 101 10.73 4.63 -16.73
C GLY A 101 9.56 5.60 -16.89
N SER A 102 8.89 5.58 -18.05
CA SER A 102 7.73 6.42 -18.38
C SER A 102 6.41 5.66 -18.47
N THR A 103 6.42 4.35 -18.21
CA THR A 103 5.28 3.46 -18.47
C THR A 103 4.82 2.80 -17.17
N MET A 104 3.51 2.74 -16.97
CA MET A 104 2.91 1.96 -15.89
C MET A 104 2.60 0.54 -16.36
N TYR A 105 2.80 -0.41 -15.46
CA TYR A 105 2.46 -1.81 -15.61
C TYR A 105 1.65 -2.28 -14.40
N ASP A 106 0.70 -3.18 -14.63
CA ASP A 106 0.18 -4.05 -13.59
C ASP A 106 1.12 -5.25 -13.47
N SER A 107 1.80 -5.36 -12.33
CA SER A 107 2.66 -6.49 -11.99
C SER A 107 1.85 -7.53 -11.25
N SER A 108 1.94 -8.78 -11.69
CA SER A 108 1.46 -9.92 -10.93
C SER A 108 2.43 -11.09 -11.03
N TYR A 109 2.70 -11.76 -9.92
CA TYR A 109 3.57 -12.93 -9.91
C TYR A 109 3.24 -13.89 -8.78
N LEU A 110 3.66 -15.14 -8.94
CA LEU A 110 3.52 -16.22 -7.96
C LEU A 110 4.89 -16.61 -7.40
N THR A 111 4.90 -16.95 -6.12
CA THR A 111 6.03 -17.60 -5.44
C THR A 111 5.52 -18.89 -4.80
N ALA A 112 6.33 -19.94 -4.75
CA ALA A 112 5.87 -21.24 -4.24
C ALA A 112 5.57 -21.23 -2.73
N ASP A 113 6.35 -20.48 -1.94
CA ASP A 113 6.29 -20.46 -0.47
C ASP A 113 6.27 -19.02 0.12
N GLY A 114 6.02 -18.01 -0.72
CA GLY A 114 6.12 -16.60 -0.32
C GLY A 114 7.54 -16.03 -0.44
N SER A 115 8.51 -16.78 -0.96
CA SER A 115 9.87 -16.29 -1.14
C SER A 115 10.61 -16.91 -2.33
N GLY A 116 11.74 -16.30 -2.72
CA GLY A 116 12.68 -16.90 -3.66
C GLY A 116 12.28 -16.79 -5.14
N ALA A 117 12.16 -17.95 -5.81
CA ALA A 117 12.01 -18.02 -7.25
C ALA A 117 10.56 -17.77 -7.68
N VAL A 118 10.40 -16.88 -8.66
CA VAL A 118 9.10 -16.60 -9.28
C VAL A 118 8.71 -17.77 -10.17
N THR A 119 7.60 -18.43 -9.86
CA THR A 119 7.08 -19.56 -10.65
C THR A 119 6.28 -19.09 -11.86
N GLU A 120 5.64 -17.93 -11.74
CA GLU A 120 4.90 -17.30 -12.81
C GLU A 120 4.95 -15.78 -12.67
N ARG A 121 5.09 -15.07 -13.79
CA ARG A 121 5.17 -13.61 -13.84
C ARG A 121 4.38 -13.08 -15.02
N GLN A 122 3.63 -12.02 -14.76
CA GLN A 122 2.95 -11.24 -15.77
C GLN A 122 3.14 -9.74 -15.52
N LEU A 123 3.56 -9.03 -16.57
CA LEU A 123 3.62 -7.58 -16.59
C LEU A 123 2.68 -7.08 -17.67
N THR A 124 1.50 -6.64 -17.25
CA THR A 124 0.51 -6.12 -18.18
C THR A 124 0.73 -4.63 -18.37
N ARG A 125 1.11 -4.23 -19.58
CA ARG A 125 1.34 -2.82 -19.90
C ARG A 125 0.04 -2.04 -19.82
N VAL A 126 0.03 -1.00 -18.98
CA VAL A 126 -1.11 -0.08 -18.84
C VAL A 126 -1.00 1.05 -19.86
N GLY A 127 0.17 1.66 -19.97
CA GLY A 127 0.42 2.72 -20.95
C GLY A 127 1.54 3.69 -20.56
N PRO A 128 1.97 4.54 -21.49
CA PRO A 128 3.02 5.54 -21.26
C PRO A 128 2.48 6.79 -20.53
N GLY A 129 3.34 7.78 -20.29
CA GLY A 129 2.95 9.10 -19.76
C GLY A 129 3.04 9.22 -18.23
N TRP A 130 3.68 8.25 -17.56
CA TRP A 130 3.74 8.20 -16.10
C TRP A 130 5.01 8.84 -15.52
N GLN A 131 5.95 9.28 -16.35
CA GLN A 131 7.20 9.93 -15.91
C GLN A 131 6.98 11.24 -15.14
N VAL A 132 5.79 11.83 -15.28
CA VAL A 132 5.37 13.11 -14.71
C VAL A 132 4.82 13.00 -13.29
N TYR A 133 4.72 11.78 -12.74
CA TYR A 133 4.31 11.54 -11.35
C TYR A 133 5.53 11.25 -10.48
N ARG A 134 5.47 11.69 -9.22
CA ARG A 134 6.52 11.48 -8.21
C ARG A 134 6.07 10.68 -6.98
N SER A 135 4.79 10.35 -6.88
CA SER A 135 4.25 9.45 -5.87
C SER A 135 3.08 8.68 -6.47
N LEU A 136 2.94 7.43 -6.04
CA LEU A 136 1.88 6.52 -6.42
C LEU A 136 1.49 5.72 -5.17
N ASP A 137 0.20 5.65 -4.88
CA ASP A 137 -0.32 4.77 -3.84
C ASP A 137 -1.68 4.19 -4.27
N ARG A 138 -2.08 3.07 -3.66
CA ARG A 138 -3.33 2.37 -3.97
C ARG A 138 -4.12 2.13 -2.71
N SER A 139 -5.35 2.62 -2.72
CA SER A 139 -6.37 2.29 -1.74
C SER A 139 -7.19 1.10 -2.24
N THR A 140 -7.21 0.03 -1.45
CA THR A 140 -8.07 -1.12 -1.70
C THR A 140 -9.02 -1.31 -0.52
N TYR A 141 -10.31 -1.14 -0.78
CA TYR A 141 -11.37 -1.27 0.21
C TYR A 141 -12.23 -2.48 -0.14
N VAL A 142 -12.24 -3.48 0.73
CA VAL A 142 -13.01 -4.71 0.55
C VAL A 142 -13.85 -4.98 1.79
N THR A 143 -15.15 -5.17 1.59
CA THR A 143 -16.12 -5.70 2.55
C THR A 143 -16.86 -6.87 1.91
N ALA A 144 -17.76 -7.53 2.65
CA ALA A 144 -18.61 -8.58 2.10
C ALA A 144 -19.47 -8.13 0.90
N THR A 145 -19.74 -6.82 0.77
CA THR A 145 -20.67 -6.27 -0.24
C THR A 145 -20.04 -5.21 -1.14
N THR A 146 -18.79 -4.84 -0.92
CA THR A 146 -18.14 -3.75 -1.65
C THR A 146 -16.68 -4.05 -1.87
N GLN A 147 -16.24 -3.96 -3.12
CA GLN A 147 -14.83 -3.91 -3.48
C GLN A 147 -14.56 -2.63 -4.26
N ARG A 148 -13.54 -1.89 -3.85
CA ARG A 148 -13.06 -0.68 -4.52
C ARG A 148 -11.55 -0.71 -4.57
N ASP A 149 -11.03 -0.42 -5.75
CA ASP A 149 -9.63 -0.10 -5.97
C ASP A 149 -9.53 1.34 -6.47
N THR A 150 -8.68 2.13 -5.83
CA THR A 150 -8.45 3.52 -6.19
C THR A 150 -6.97 3.84 -6.13
N GLU A 151 -6.44 4.34 -7.22
CA GLU A 151 -5.05 4.76 -7.31
C GLU A 151 -4.95 6.29 -7.17
N TYR A 152 -3.96 6.71 -6.41
CA TYR A 152 -3.62 8.10 -6.20
C TYR A 152 -2.23 8.34 -6.75
N SER A 153 -2.07 9.39 -7.56
CA SER A 153 -0.76 9.75 -8.12
C SER A 153 -0.53 11.24 -7.99
N LEU A 154 0.58 11.62 -7.38
CA LEU A 154 0.97 13.02 -7.27
C LEU A 154 1.81 13.43 -8.47
N HIS A 155 1.27 14.36 -9.26
CA HIS A 155 1.93 14.90 -10.43
C HIS A 155 2.99 15.95 -10.04
N ASN A 156 4.00 16.15 -10.89
CA ASN A 156 5.13 17.03 -10.64
C ASN A 156 4.74 18.51 -10.40
N ASP A 157 3.65 18.97 -11.01
CA ASP A 157 3.08 20.30 -10.81
C ASP A 157 2.40 20.51 -9.43
N GLY A 158 2.16 19.44 -8.67
CA GLY A 158 1.41 19.48 -7.41
C GLY A 158 -0.07 19.16 -7.53
N THR A 159 -0.52 18.59 -8.65
CA THR A 159 -1.87 18.05 -8.81
C THR A 159 -1.92 16.59 -8.37
N LEU A 160 -2.74 16.28 -7.38
CA LEU A 160 -3.04 14.91 -6.95
C LEU A 160 -4.22 14.39 -7.77
N TYR A 161 -4.02 13.28 -8.48
CA TYR A 161 -5.07 12.63 -9.26
C TYR A 161 -5.57 11.38 -8.54
N ARG A 162 -6.89 11.18 -8.59
CA ARG A 162 -7.59 9.95 -8.17
C ARG A 162 -8.08 9.20 -9.40
N ARG A 163 -7.80 7.91 -9.46
CA ARG A 163 -8.29 7.01 -10.49
C ARG A 163 -9.02 5.83 -9.89
N ASN A 164 -10.23 5.55 -10.37
CA ASN A 164 -10.87 4.28 -10.07
C ASN A 164 -10.25 3.21 -10.99
N VAL A 165 -9.85 2.09 -10.39
CA VAL A 165 -9.35 0.93 -11.13
C VAL A 165 -10.50 -0.05 -11.27
N THR A 166 -10.90 -0.32 -12.50
CA THR A 166 -11.90 -1.35 -12.82
C THR A 166 -11.29 -2.35 -13.79
N TYR A 167 -11.78 -3.59 -13.80
CA TYR A 167 -11.26 -4.62 -14.69
C TYR A 167 -12.33 -5.01 -15.70
N LYS A 168 -11.97 -5.01 -16.98
CA LYS A 168 -12.83 -5.50 -18.07
C LYS A 168 -12.04 -6.55 -18.84
N ASN A 169 -12.55 -7.79 -18.87
CA ASN A 169 -11.89 -8.93 -19.54
C ASN A 169 -10.42 -9.13 -19.14
N GLY A 170 -10.09 -8.95 -17.85
CA GLY A 170 -8.72 -9.08 -17.35
C GLY A 170 -7.82 -7.87 -17.58
N VAL A 171 -8.31 -6.83 -18.26
CA VAL A 171 -7.55 -5.59 -18.49
C VAL A 171 -8.02 -4.51 -17.53
N ALA A 172 -7.08 -3.91 -16.80
CA ALA A 172 -7.35 -2.80 -15.91
C ALA A 172 -7.64 -1.51 -16.72
N SER A 173 -8.74 -0.86 -16.40
CA SER A 173 -9.10 0.49 -16.84
C SER A 173 -8.92 1.44 -15.67
N ARG A 174 -8.22 2.54 -15.91
CA ARG A 174 -7.93 3.57 -14.91
C ARG A 174 -8.60 4.87 -15.32
N GLN A 175 -9.79 5.10 -14.78
CA GLN A 175 -10.57 6.31 -15.10
C GLN A 175 -10.22 7.40 -14.10
N ILE A 176 -9.82 8.58 -14.57
CA ILE A 176 -9.64 9.74 -13.69
C ILE A 176 -11.01 10.14 -13.16
N THR A 177 -11.20 9.99 -11.85
CA THR A 177 -12.47 10.29 -11.18
C THR A 177 -12.36 11.51 -10.29
N GLY A 178 -11.17 12.06 -10.09
CA GLY A 178 -10.98 13.26 -9.29
C GLY A 178 -9.56 13.82 -9.42
N TRP A 179 -9.42 15.10 -9.15
CA TRP A 179 -8.13 15.77 -8.97
C TRP A 179 -8.23 16.89 -7.93
N GLN A 180 -7.09 17.24 -7.34
CA GLN A 180 -6.96 18.39 -6.45
C GLN A 180 -5.55 18.98 -6.57
N SER A 181 -5.45 20.30 -6.76
CA SER A 181 -4.18 21.03 -6.82
C SER A 181 -3.71 21.48 -5.43
N GLY A 182 -2.53 22.08 -5.34
CA GLY A 182 -1.98 22.64 -4.09
C GLY A 182 -0.95 21.77 -3.39
N TYR A 183 -0.57 20.63 -3.96
CA TYR A 183 0.38 19.69 -3.38
C TYR A 183 1.81 19.85 -3.90
N ARG A 184 2.16 21.00 -4.51
CA ARG A 184 3.49 21.22 -5.10
C ARG A 184 4.63 21.08 -4.08
N GLY A 185 4.38 21.45 -2.82
CA GLY A 185 5.33 21.33 -1.72
C GLY A 185 5.46 19.93 -1.11
N VAL A 186 4.63 18.96 -1.51
CA VAL A 186 4.67 17.60 -0.93
C VAL A 186 5.93 16.87 -1.42
N LYS A 187 6.71 16.39 -0.44
CA LYS A 187 7.95 15.63 -0.60
C LYS A 187 7.67 14.12 -0.58
N ALA A 188 6.99 13.62 0.45
CA ALA A 188 6.56 12.24 0.57
C ALA A 188 5.07 12.16 0.96
N MET A 189 4.40 11.07 0.57
CA MET A 189 2.99 10.82 0.81
C MET A 189 2.76 9.33 1.06
N THR A 190 1.91 8.99 2.03
CA THR A 190 1.46 7.60 2.26
C THR A 190 0.00 7.59 2.70
N LEU A 191 -0.74 6.56 2.29
CA LEU A 191 -2.11 6.34 2.72
C LEU A 191 -2.14 5.89 4.20
N ILE A 192 -2.99 6.50 5.02
CA ILE A 192 -3.13 6.17 6.46
C ILE A 192 -4.55 5.77 6.85
N SER A 193 -5.57 6.03 6.02
CA SER A 193 -6.94 5.58 6.27
C SER A 193 -7.64 5.26 4.96
N GLN A 194 -8.39 4.15 4.98
CA GLN A 194 -9.16 3.65 3.86
C GLN A 194 -10.60 3.43 4.29
N THR A 195 -11.54 4.16 3.68
CA THR A 195 -12.97 4.01 3.98
C THR A 195 -13.82 3.84 2.72
N SER A 196 -15.12 3.62 2.92
CA SER A 196 -16.10 3.55 1.84
C SER A 196 -16.41 4.91 1.22
N THR A 197 -16.10 6.02 1.91
CA THR A 197 -16.51 7.37 1.50
C THR A 197 -15.35 8.35 1.36
N TYR A 198 -14.18 8.05 1.92
CA TYR A 198 -12.96 8.86 1.80
C TYR A 198 -11.70 8.01 2.01
N ASP A 199 -10.57 8.53 1.54
CA ASP A 199 -9.24 8.05 1.88
C ASP A 199 -8.46 9.20 2.52
N THR A 200 -7.57 8.90 3.46
CA THR A 200 -6.74 9.94 4.12
C THR A 200 -5.27 9.64 3.94
N PHE A 201 -4.53 10.65 3.51
CA PHE A 201 -3.07 10.59 3.34
C PHE A 201 -2.36 11.37 4.43
N LEU A 202 -1.17 10.91 4.80
CA LEU A 202 -0.18 11.68 5.54
C LEU A 202 0.91 12.14 4.57
N MET A 203 1.33 13.40 4.68
CA MET A 203 2.24 14.03 3.73
C MET A 203 3.32 14.86 4.44
N THR A 204 4.58 14.66 4.07
CA THR A 204 5.67 15.59 4.41
C THR A 204 5.78 16.66 3.34
N LEU A 205 6.12 17.88 3.76
CA LEU A 205 6.43 18.98 2.85
C LEU A 205 7.93 19.22 2.81
N THR A 206 8.43 19.79 1.71
CA THR A 206 9.82 20.24 1.59
C THR A 206 10.22 21.26 2.66
N SER A 207 9.25 22.00 3.21
CA SER A 207 9.45 22.92 4.35
C SER A 207 9.55 22.23 5.72
N GLY A 208 9.42 20.89 5.78
CA GLY A 208 9.51 20.10 6.99
C GLY A 208 8.23 19.97 7.80
N LYS A 209 7.11 20.47 7.28
CA LYS A 209 5.79 20.30 7.89
C LYS A 209 5.20 18.92 7.59
N LEU A 210 4.29 18.49 8.46
CA LEU A 210 3.48 17.28 8.29
C LEU A 210 2.00 17.65 8.21
N TYR A 211 1.30 17.13 7.21
CA TYR A 211 -0.13 17.37 7.00
C TYR A 211 -0.88 16.07 6.74
N THR A 212 -2.18 16.08 7.05
CA THR A 212 -3.12 15.09 6.52
C THR A 212 -3.95 15.69 5.40
N ALA A 213 -4.34 14.86 4.44
CA ALA A 213 -5.29 15.19 3.38
C ALA A 213 -6.38 14.13 3.33
N ARG A 214 -7.59 14.46 3.82
CA ARG A 214 -8.78 13.61 3.73
C ARG A 214 -9.48 13.91 2.41
N LEU A 215 -9.61 12.89 1.56
CA LEU A 215 -10.08 13.00 0.18
C LEU A 215 -11.39 12.24 0.02
N PRO A 216 -12.55 12.93 0.04
CA PRO A 216 -13.84 12.30 -0.21
C PRO A 216 -13.87 11.61 -1.57
N LEU A 217 -14.46 10.42 -1.63
CA LEU A 217 -14.62 9.62 -2.85
C LEU A 217 -15.77 10.15 -3.72
N ALA A 218 -16.79 10.73 -3.10
CA ALA A 218 -17.85 11.48 -3.77
C ALA A 218 -17.41 12.94 -4.02
N GLY A 219 -18.12 13.64 -4.91
CA GLY A 219 -17.90 15.09 -5.15
C GLY A 219 -17.48 15.49 -6.56
N GLY A 220 -17.59 14.60 -7.55
CA GLY A 220 -17.25 14.90 -8.94
C GLY A 220 -15.74 14.94 -9.21
N HIS A 221 -15.34 15.61 -10.30
CA HIS A 221 -13.95 15.61 -10.78
C HIS A 221 -12.99 16.50 -9.97
N ILE A 222 -13.50 17.47 -9.19
CA ILE A 222 -12.69 18.26 -8.27
C ILE A 222 -12.89 17.67 -6.88
N ILE A 223 -11.84 17.20 -6.24
CA ILE A 223 -11.93 16.57 -4.92
C ILE A 223 -12.02 17.70 -3.86
N PRO A 224 -13.12 17.82 -3.09
CA PRO A 224 -13.23 18.79 -2.01
C PRO A 224 -12.48 18.29 -0.77
N GLY A 225 -11.18 18.06 -0.90
CA GLY A 225 -10.34 17.48 0.15
C GLY A 225 -10.14 18.43 1.32
N VAL A 226 -10.11 17.89 2.53
CA VAL A 226 -9.80 18.64 3.76
C VAL A 226 -8.35 18.39 4.14
N VAL A 227 -7.55 19.45 4.15
CA VAL A 227 -6.12 19.39 4.50
C VAL A 227 -5.91 20.01 5.88
N LYS A 228 -5.25 19.29 6.79
CA LYS A 228 -4.97 19.76 8.16
C LYS A 228 -3.49 19.62 8.49
N GLN A 229 -2.92 20.65 9.14
CA GLN A 229 -1.57 20.57 9.66
C GLN A 229 -1.53 19.65 10.87
N VAL A 230 -0.56 18.73 10.90
CA VAL A 230 -0.30 17.81 12.01
C VAL A 230 0.92 18.25 12.82
N ARG A 231 2.02 18.62 12.15
CA ARG A 231 3.23 19.18 12.77
C ARG A 231 3.77 20.33 11.91
N GLY A 232 4.34 21.34 12.58
CA GLY A 232 4.86 22.55 11.93
C GLY A 232 6.30 22.47 11.43
N SER A 233 7.05 21.44 11.82
CA SER A 233 8.48 21.26 11.48
C SER A 233 8.94 19.84 11.82
N THR A 234 10.21 19.53 11.53
CA THR A 234 10.97 18.29 11.83
C THR A 234 10.73 17.08 10.93
N TRP A 235 9.95 17.22 9.86
CA TRP A 235 9.65 16.11 8.93
C TRP A 235 10.38 16.24 7.58
N GLN A 236 11.26 17.23 7.41
CA GLN A 236 11.92 17.51 6.14
C GLN A 236 12.88 16.40 5.70
N GLY A 237 13.41 15.61 6.64
CA GLY A 237 14.39 14.56 6.36
C GLY A 237 13.80 13.28 5.77
N PHE A 238 12.47 13.17 5.63
CA PHE A 238 11.84 11.95 5.09
C PHE A 238 11.42 12.13 3.64
N GLU A 239 12.09 11.42 2.73
CA GLU A 239 11.77 11.28 1.30
C GLU A 239 10.76 10.17 1.06
N THR A 240 10.52 9.29 2.03
CA THR A 240 9.60 8.17 1.89
C THR A 240 8.85 7.94 3.19
N LEU A 241 7.55 7.72 3.06
CA LEU A 241 6.67 7.29 4.15
C LEU A 241 6.01 5.98 3.74
N VAL A 242 5.95 5.02 4.66
CA VAL A 242 5.18 3.78 4.51
C VAL A 242 4.37 3.58 5.76
N ALA A 243 3.07 3.32 5.63
CA ALA A 243 2.19 3.08 6.75
C ALA A 243 1.56 1.70 6.66
N ALA A 244 1.50 1.03 7.81
CA ALA A 244 0.75 -0.19 8.02
C ALA A 244 -0.22 0.03 9.16
N ALA A 245 -1.30 -0.72 9.17
CA ALA A 245 -2.38 -0.46 10.10
C ALA A 245 -2.09 -1.10 11.47
N CYS A 246 -2.27 -0.35 12.56
CA CYS A 246 -1.90 -0.79 13.91
C CYS A 246 -2.89 -0.21 14.93
N ASP A 247 -3.60 -1.07 15.66
CA ASP A 247 -4.67 -0.71 16.59
C ASP A 247 -5.65 0.35 16.02
N ASN A 248 -5.82 1.46 16.74
CA ASN A 248 -6.64 2.63 16.41
C ASN A 248 -5.87 3.68 15.61
N GLY A 249 -4.89 3.26 14.82
CA GLY A 249 -3.96 4.16 14.14
C GLY A 249 -3.17 3.46 13.03
N VAL A 250 -1.96 3.96 12.82
CA VAL A 250 -0.98 3.36 11.91
C VAL A 250 0.39 3.30 12.55
N LEU A 251 1.13 2.27 12.19
CA LEU A 251 2.57 2.22 12.31
C LEU A 251 3.15 2.92 11.08
N LEU A 252 3.89 4.01 11.29
CA LEU A 252 4.47 4.82 10.22
C LEU A 252 5.99 4.68 10.22
N LEU A 253 6.54 4.30 9.08
CA LEU A 253 7.98 4.33 8.82
C LEU A 253 8.32 5.57 8.00
N GLY A 254 9.14 6.47 8.56
CA GLY A 254 9.77 7.56 7.84
C GLY A 254 11.19 7.18 7.44
N ILE A 255 11.51 7.21 6.15
CA ILE A 255 12.83 6.87 5.62
C ILE A 255 13.51 8.15 5.11
N ASP A 256 14.68 8.42 5.68
CA ASP A 256 15.66 9.39 5.21
C ASP A 256 16.60 8.68 4.23
N LYS A 257 16.40 8.94 2.94
CA LYS A 257 17.15 8.30 1.85
C LYS A 257 18.56 8.86 1.70
N ASP A 258 18.80 10.08 2.17
CA ASP A 258 20.12 10.71 2.11
C ASP A 258 21.09 9.99 3.06
N THR A 259 20.63 9.66 4.26
CA THR A 259 21.41 8.93 5.27
C THR A 259 21.21 7.41 5.21
N GLY A 260 20.12 6.94 4.61
CA GLY A 260 19.68 5.54 4.64
C GLY A 260 19.12 5.12 6.01
N SER A 261 18.65 6.07 6.82
CA SER A 261 18.07 5.80 8.14
C SER A 261 16.54 5.70 8.06
N ALA A 262 15.94 4.82 8.86
CA ALA A 262 14.49 4.77 9.00
C ALA A 262 14.06 4.89 10.47
N TYR A 263 12.93 5.56 10.70
CA TYR A 263 12.40 5.85 12.02
C TYR A 263 10.94 5.42 12.07
N LEU A 264 10.61 4.65 13.09
CA LEU A 264 9.28 4.09 13.30
C LEU A 264 8.49 4.95 14.27
N TYR A 265 7.23 5.22 13.95
CA TYR A 265 6.32 6.02 14.74
C TYR A 265 5.00 5.29 14.90
N ASN A 266 4.41 5.38 16.09
CA ASN A 266 2.98 5.15 16.27
C ASN A 266 2.25 6.46 16.02
N VAL A 267 1.29 6.45 15.09
CA VAL A 267 0.46 7.60 14.74
C VAL A 267 -0.99 7.23 15.00
N GLY A 268 -1.65 7.96 15.90
CA GLY A 268 -3.08 7.78 16.17
C GLY A 268 -3.97 8.42 15.11
N HIS A 269 -5.28 8.45 15.38
CA HIS A 269 -6.27 9.12 14.53
C HIS A 269 -5.88 10.55 14.15
N ALA A 270 -5.96 10.86 12.85
CA ALA A 270 -5.65 12.16 12.29
C ALA A 270 -6.64 13.24 12.76
N ASN A 271 -6.21 14.07 13.71
CA ASN A 271 -6.99 15.19 14.25
C ASN A 271 -6.21 16.52 14.22
N GLY A 272 -5.59 16.82 13.08
CA GLY A 272 -4.75 18.01 12.92
C GLY A 272 -3.61 18.03 13.94
N THR A 273 -3.40 19.14 14.63
CA THR A 273 -2.33 19.29 15.63
C THR A 273 -2.51 18.37 16.84
N ALA A 274 -3.73 17.89 17.11
CA ALA A 274 -4.02 16.96 18.20
C ALA A 274 -3.70 15.49 17.86
N THR A 275 -3.29 15.18 16.61
CA THR A 275 -2.87 13.82 16.23
C THR A 275 -1.70 13.38 17.11
N SER A 276 -1.84 12.24 17.80
CA SER A 276 -0.75 11.64 18.56
C SER A 276 0.30 11.09 17.59
N ILE A 277 1.57 11.42 17.86
CA ILE A 277 2.70 10.85 17.13
C ILE A 277 3.77 10.56 18.17
N LYS A 278 4.09 9.28 18.32
CA LYS A 278 5.13 8.80 19.23
C LYS A 278 6.22 8.13 18.41
N MET A 279 7.45 8.65 18.47
CA MET A 279 8.60 7.92 17.97
C MET A 279 8.77 6.65 18.82
N ILE A 280 8.88 5.51 18.15
CA ILE A 280 9.17 4.23 18.79
C ILE A 280 10.69 4.10 18.85
N ARG A 281 11.35 4.05 17.68
CA ARG A 281 12.81 4.01 17.58
C ARG A 281 13.30 4.27 16.15
N LYS A 282 14.61 4.41 16.01
CA LYS A 282 15.31 4.18 14.74
C LYS A 282 15.36 2.67 14.47
N VAL A 283 14.88 2.26 13.30
CA VAL A 283 14.89 0.85 12.88
C VAL A 283 16.31 0.46 12.48
N PRO A 284 16.85 -0.69 12.95
CA PRO A 284 18.18 -1.13 12.58
C PRO A 284 18.26 -1.50 11.10
N GLY A 285 19.40 -1.19 10.47
CA GLY A 285 19.66 -1.48 9.06
C GLY A 285 19.93 -0.25 8.20
N SER A 286 20.03 -0.47 6.89
CA SER A 286 20.24 0.57 5.88
C SER A 286 19.08 0.55 4.89
N PHE A 287 18.46 1.71 4.71
CA PHE A 287 17.27 1.90 3.89
C PHE A 287 17.60 2.76 2.67
N LYS A 288 18.37 2.21 1.73
CA LYS A 288 18.85 2.90 0.52
C LYS A 288 18.24 2.42 -0.79
N GLU A 289 17.28 1.51 -0.74
CA GLU A 289 16.64 1.00 -1.94
C GLU A 289 15.95 2.13 -2.74
N PRO A 290 15.93 2.04 -4.08
CA PRO A 290 15.33 3.03 -4.95
C PRO A 290 13.85 3.31 -4.63
N VAL A 291 13.08 2.28 -4.32
CA VAL A 291 11.63 2.38 -4.13
C VAL A 291 11.21 1.55 -2.92
N TYR A 292 10.32 2.12 -2.09
CA TYR A 292 9.64 1.40 -1.01
C TYR A 292 8.12 1.48 -1.18
N PHE A 293 7.44 0.49 -0.63
CA PHE A 293 5.99 0.39 -0.63
C PHE A 293 5.55 -0.47 0.56
N HIS A 294 4.24 -0.61 0.75
CA HIS A 294 3.65 -1.48 1.77
C HIS A 294 3.20 -2.81 1.15
N TRP A 295 3.50 -3.95 1.80
CA TRP A 295 2.86 -5.23 1.46
C TRP A 295 1.57 -5.38 2.24
N GLN A 296 0.44 -5.38 1.54
CA GLN A 296 -0.88 -5.51 2.13
C GLN A 296 -1.46 -6.89 1.85
N LEU A 297 -1.93 -7.59 2.88
CA LEU A 297 -2.61 -8.88 2.68
C LEU A 297 -3.90 -8.72 1.84
N PHE A 298 -4.22 -9.72 1.02
CA PHE A 298 -5.49 -9.77 0.30
C PHE A 298 -6.67 -9.78 1.28
N THR A 299 -6.50 -10.49 2.40
CA THR A 299 -7.49 -10.65 3.45
C THR A 299 -7.14 -9.74 4.63
N GLY A 300 -7.79 -8.58 4.73
CA GLY A 300 -8.09 -8.02 6.05
C GLY A 300 -7.12 -7.00 6.63
N GLU A 301 -6.08 -6.55 5.94
CA GLU A 301 -5.38 -5.35 6.42
C GLU A 301 -6.10 -4.10 5.92
N ARG A 302 -6.66 -3.31 6.85
CA ARG A 302 -7.33 -2.05 6.52
C ARG A 302 -6.76 -0.89 7.34
N LEU A 303 -6.22 0.11 6.65
CA LEU A 303 -5.74 1.33 7.27
C LEU A 303 -6.90 2.11 7.92
N ALA A 304 -6.72 2.54 9.17
CA ALA A 304 -7.73 3.21 9.99
C ALA A 304 -7.15 4.36 10.83
N GLY A 305 -6.14 5.06 10.31
CA GLY A 305 -5.44 6.16 10.98
C GLY A 305 -6.16 7.50 10.97
N ASP A 306 -7.47 7.53 10.75
CA ASP A 306 -8.31 8.74 10.74
C ASP A 306 -9.71 8.42 11.26
#